data_AF-A0A4Q5NVV1-F1
#
_entry.id   AF-A0A4Q5NVV1-F1
#
_cell.length_a   1.000
_cell.length_b   1.000
_cell.length_c   1.000
_cell.angle_alpha   90.00
_cell.angle_beta   90.00
_cell.angle_gamma   90.00
#
_symmetry.space_group_name_H-M   'P 1'
#
loop_
_entity.id
_entity.type
_entity.pdbx_description
1 polymer ?
#
loop_
_entity_poly.entity_id
_entity_poly.type
_entity_poly.pdbx_seq_one_letter_code
_entity_poly.pdbx_strand_id
1 'polypeptide(L)'
;MKNIRATLVVGVACLGSTIGLRAQELPNTGLYALYQDSGLQTNGTTVTAWNSSPIGEGEQSKSQTRARALNQIVGAPRLMALQTPTGRKNVLALDGKSSVWGTVQAWGSLIGERTLVVLARLEPNAQGTLFDGSTLVGLSRAQIKDGIWQVGSNKGVSPSMGAKSGVWQIHTFVFRPQLGAMTVAHSVGDENKTIDAQQNVPQGGLIIGTDATRQNGLQAEVAEILVYNRALSPDELKNTSASIQKRWGPLASLGAPEAVRDANAPAADSDRAAIAAKLADTKSPIIWLWSGDSTNEQGTGQNRSVAQNFAERVRWEKNRRRDIVIDQTSPGLDATTINADFDTRIERFHPSVVILSPAGGVTSALQLTTTIERVRALGAIPILQSNGGNSALVKSVAQSQGVLLIDSDTNTASTLTTLSLSLFDALGLKDPASTIIKQLGG
;
A
#
# COMPACT_ATOMS: atom_id res chain seq x y z
N MET A 1 -63.31 56.17 37.07
CA MET A 1 -63.05 55.15 36.04
C MET A 1 -61.56 55.19 35.71
N LYS A 2 -60.78 54.20 36.18
CA LYS A 2 -59.33 54.09 35.94
C LYS A 2 -59.11 53.03 34.85
N ASN A 3 -58.48 53.43 33.75
CA ASN A 3 -58.17 52.56 32.63
C ASN A 3 -56.99 51.64 32.97
N ILE A 4 -57.20 50.32 32.91
CA ILE A 4 -56.16 49.30 33.01
C ILE A 4 -55.73 48.96 31.58
N ARG A 5 -54.44 49.18 31.26
CA ARG A 5 -53.81 48.63 30.06
C ARG A 5 -53.18 47.28 30.42
N ALA A 6 -53.70 46.20 29.85
CA ALA A 6 -53.08 44.88 29.92
C ALA A 6 -52.08 44.73 28.76
N THR A 7 -50.80 44.55 29.08
CA THR A 7 -49.75 44.20 28.14
C THR A 7 -49.77 42.68 27.94
N LEU A 8 -50.11 42.22 26.73
CA LEU A 8 -50.04 40.82 26.33
C LEU A 8 -48.60 40.50 25.92
N VAL A 9 -47.90 39.67 26.71
CA VAL A 9 -46.59 39.11 26.34
C VAL A 9 -46.84 37.76 25.68
N VAL A 10 -46.63 37.69 24.36
CA VAL A 10 -46.63 36.41 23.62
C VAL A 10 -45.25 35.79 23.75
N GLY A 11 -45.12 34.81 24.66
CA GLY A 11 -43.95 33.96 24.75
C GLY A 11 -43.97 32.91 23.64
N VAL A 12 -43.14 33.09 22.60
CA VAL A 12 -42.84 32.04 21.63
C VAL A 12 -41.90 31.03 22.29
N ALA A 13 -42.45 29.91 22.74
CA ALA A 13 -41.65 28.77 23.17
C ALA A 13 -41.16 28.01 21.93
N CYS A 14 -39.93 28.32 21.46
CA CYS A 14 -39.21 27.47 20.52
C CYS A 14 -38.80 26.17 21.25
N LEU A 15 -39.64 25.14 21.18
CA LEU A 15 -39.24 23.77 21.48
C LEU A 15 -38.30 23.28 20.37
N GLY A 16 -37.01 23.53 20.54
CA GLY A 16 -35.96 22.92 19.74
C GLY A 16 -35.86 21.43 20.06
N SER A 17 -36.68 20.62 19.40
CA SER A 17 -36.53 19.16 19.39
C SER A 17 -35.28 18.83 18.59
N THR A 18 -34.13 18.73 19.25
CA THR A 18 -32.97 18.02 18.70
C THR A 18 -33.35 16.54 18.61
N ILE A 19 -33.94 16.14 17.48
CA ILE A 19 -34.00 14.73 17.09
C ILE A 19 -32.54 14.33 16.88
N GLY A 20 -31.95 13.73 17.92
CA GLY A 20 -30.70 13.02 17.78
C GLY A 20 -30.94 11.87 16.81
N LEU A 21 -30.65 12.09 15.53
CA LEU A 21 -30.47 11.05 14.54
C LEU A 21 -29.34 10.16 15.05
N ARG A 22 -29.67 9.15 15.86
CA ARG A 22 -28.77 8.04 16.09
C ARG A 22 -28.48 7.47 14.71
N ALA A 23 -27.23 7.64 14.25
CA ALA A 23 -26.75 7.01 13.05
C ALA A 23 -27.05 5.51 13.18
N GLN A 24 -27.99 5.04 12.38
CA GLN A 24 -28.44 3.65 12.39
C GLN A 24 -27.25 2.78 11.99
N GLU A 25 -27.03 1.69 12.73
CA GLU A 25 -26.00 0.72 12.42
C GLU A 25 -26.21 0.14 11.01
N LEU A 26 -25.13 -0.39 10.42
CA LEU A 26 -25.20 -1.02 9.10
C LEU A 26 -26.39 -1.99 9.04
N PRO A 27 -27.16 -2.02 7.95
CA PRO A 27 -28.19 -3.04 7.79
C PRO A 27 -27.52 -4.41 7.81
N ASN A 28 -27.59 -5.14 8.93
CA ASN A 28 -26.93 -6.45 9.02
C ASN A 28 -27.70 -7.52 8.23
N THR A 29 -29.00 -7.31 8.01
CA THR A 29 -29.84 -8.22 7.22
C THR A 29 -29.35 -8.28 5.78
N GLY A 30 -28.92 -9.47 5.37
CA GLY A 30 -28.46 -9.75 4.01
C GLY A 30 -27.06 -9.25 3.68
N LEU A 31 -26.26 -8.80 4.66
CA LEU A 31 -24.85 -8.52 4.43
C LEU A 31 -24.13 -9.85 4.13
N TYR A 32 -23.52 -9.93 2.96
CA TYR A 32 -22.84 -11.11 2.42
C TYR A 32 -21.32 -11.00 2.56
N ALA A 33 -20.71 -9.87 2.27
CA ALA A 33 -19.27 -9.69 2.50
C ALA A 33 -18.99 -8.26 2.92
N LEU A 34 -17.98 -8.08 3.77
CA LEU A 34 -17.52 -6.78 4.23
C LEU A 34 -16.00 -6.74 4.18
N TYR A 35 -15.43 -6.00 3.24
CA TYR A 35 -14.00 -5.85 3.07
C TYR A 35 -13.57 -4.48 3.54
N GLN A 36 -12.72 -4.44 4.58
CA GLN A 36 -12.27 -3.21 5.25
C GLN A 36 -10.74 -3.23 5.44
N ASP A 37 -10.18 -2.11 5.89
CA ASP A 37 -8.76 -1.93 6.19
C ASP A 37 -8.15 -3.08 7.02
N SER A 38 -8.84 -3.51 8.08
CA SER A 38 -8.43 -4.61 8.97
C SER A 38 -8.41 -5.99 8.31
N GLY A 39 -9.07 -6.16 7.16
CA GLY A 39 -9.11 -7.39 6.39
C GLY A 39 -7.92 -7.57 5.45
N LEU A 40 -7.16 -6.52 5.15
CA LEU A 40 -6.03 -6.58 4.22
C LEU A 40 -4.88 -7.38 4.84
N GLN A 41 -4.41 -8.38 4.12
CA GLN A 41 -3.22 -9.17 4.45
C GLN A 41 -2.12 -8.78 3.49
N THR A 42 -0.89 -8.63 3.98
CA THR A 42 0.24 -8.19 3.17
C THR A 42 1.49 -9.01 3.40
N ASN A 43 2.38 -8.99 2.41
CA ASN A 43 3.81 -9.24 2.57
C ASN A 43 4.54 -7.96 2.19
N GLY A 44 5.11 -7.26 3.17
CA GLY A 44 5.56 -5.88 3.03
C GLY A 44 4.41 -4.97 2.57
N THR A 45 4.62 -4.24 1.47
CA THR A 45 3.60 -3.38 0.86
C THR A 45 2.68 -4.10 -0.13
N THR A 46 2.92 -5.38 -0.43
CA THR A 46 2.14 -6.13 -1.42
C THR A 46 0.98 -6.84 -0.73
N VAL A 47 -0.24 -6.62 -1.20
CA VAL A 47 -1.44 -7.29 -0.69
C VAL A 47 -1.46 -8.74 -1.17
N THR A 48 -1.59 -9.66 -0.22
CA THR A 48 -1.63 -11.12 -0.46
C THR A 48 -3.02 -11.71 -0.27
N ALA A 49 -3.91 -11.02 0.45
CA ALA A 49 -5.33 -11.35 0.53
C ALA A 49 -6.14 -10.16 1.05
N TRP A 50 -7.45 -10.17 0.80
CA TRP A 50 -8.42 -9.33 1.50
C TRP A 50 -9.51 -10.18 2.14
N ASN A 51 -9.46 -10.33 3.45
CA ASN A 51 -10.43 -11.11 4.21
C ASN A 51 -11.70 -10.30 4.48
N SER A 52 -12.86 -10.96 4.39
CA SER A 52 -14.11 -10.35 4.84
C SER A 52 -14.12 -10.27 6.38
N SER A 53 -14.57 -9.14 6.92
CA SER A 53 -14.87 -8.95 8.33
C SER A 53 -16.00 -9.89 8.79
N PRO A 54 -16.01 -10.30 10.08
CA PRO A 54 -17.09 -11.08 10.68
C PRO A 54 -18.46 -10.42 10.48
N ILE A 55 -19.41 -11.21 9.98
CA ILE A 55 -20.79 -10.80 9.79
C ILE A 55 -21.63 -11.55 10.83
N GLY A 56 -22.18 -10.85 11.82
CA GLY A 56 -22.92 -11.43 12.94
C GLY A 56 -22.07 -11.84 14.15
N GLU A 57 -22.73 -12.24 15.23
CA GLU A 57 -22.09 -12.69 16.47
C GLU A 57 -21.95 -14.23 16.50
N GLY A 58 -20.81 -14.75 16.97
CA GLY A 58 -20.62 -16.19 17.23
C GLY A 58 -19.60 -16.90 16.32
N GLU A 59 -19.29 -18.15 16.65
CA GLU A 59 -18.21 -18.93 16.03
C GLU A 59 -18.48 -19.30 14.57
N GLN A 60 -19.75 -19.46 14.18
CA GLN A 60 -20.15 -19.66 12.78
C GLN A 60 -19.83 -18.45 11.89
N SER A 61 -19.85 -17.22 12.45
CA SER A 61 -19.46 -16.00 11.76
C SER A 61 -17.97 -16.03 11.36
N LYS A 62 -17.11 -16.62 12.20
CA LYS A 62 -15.66 -16.76 11.94
C LYS A 62 -15.33 -17.79 10.84
N SER A 63 -16.19 -18.78 10.63
CA SER A 63 -16.03 -19.75 9.53
C SER A 63 -16.49 -19.15 8.19
N GLN A 64 -17.60 -18.39 8.21
CA GLN A 64 -18.10 -17.68 7.02
C GLN A 64 -17.15 -16.58 6.51
N THR A 65 -16.38 -15.93 7.38
CA THR A 65 -15.40 -14.91 6.95
C THR A 65 -14.25 -15.47 6.14
N ARG A 66 -13.70 -16.62 6.55
CA ARG A 66 -12.65 -17.31 5.77
C ARG A 66 -13.19 -17.84 4.44
N ALA A 67 -14.46 -18.24 4.38
CA ALA A 67 -15.08 -18.67 3.14
C ALA A 67 -15.07 -17.55 2.08
N ARG A 68 -15.17 -16.27 2.48
CA ARG A 68 -15.30 -15.14 1.54
C ARG A 68 -14.02 -14.34 1.36
N ALA A 69 -12.85 -14.91 1.61
CA ALA A 69 -11.58 -14.22 1.37
C ALA A 69 -11.32 -13.99 -0.13
N LEU A 70 -10.76 -12.82 -0.47
CA LEU A 70 -10.19 -12.53 -1.79
C LEU A 70 -8.69 -12.79 -1.72
N ASN A 71 -8.28 -14.04 -1.85
CA ASN A 71 -6.90 -14.50 -1.62
C ASN A 71 -6.18 -14.98 -2.89
N GLN A 72 -6.83 -14.86 -4.05
CA GLN A 72 -6.20 -15.08 -5.33
C GLN A 72 -5.69 -13.72 -5.85
N ILE A 73 -4.41 -13.67 -6.23
CA ILE A 73 -3.72 -12.42 -6.59
C ILE A 73 -3.29 -12.46 -8.06
N VAL A 74 -3.46 -11.34 -8.74
CA VAL A 74 -2.85 -11.08 -10.05
C VAL A 74 -2.05 -9.79 -9.91
N GLY A 75 -0.86 -9.74 -10.51
CA GLY A 75 0.01 -8.57 -10.42
C GLY A 75 0.57 -8.36 -9.02
N ALA A 76 0.72 -7.10 -8.62
CA ALA A 76 1.25 -6.69 -7.34
C ALA A 76 0.36 -5.60 -6.72
N PRO A 77 -0.87 -5.96 -6.29
CA PRO A 77 -1.73 -5.00 -5.60
C PRO A 77 -1.03 -4.50 -4.34
N ARG A 78 -1.17 -3.21 -4.02
CA ARG A 78 -0.41 -2.57 -2.97
C ARG A 78 -1.28 -2.12 -1.82
N LEU A 79 -0.70 -2.16 -0.63
CA LEU A 79 -1.25 -1.48 0.54
C LEU A 79 -0.88 0.00 0.44
N MET A 80 -1.86 0.90 0.57
CA MET A 80 -1.62 2.34 0.71
C MET A 80 -2.21 2.90 2.00
N ALA A 81 -1.47 3.82 2.65
CA ALA A 81 -1.89 4.43 3.90
C ALA A 81 -2.66 5.70 3.56
N LEU A 82 -3.84 5.83 4.13
CA LEU A 82 -4.67 7.00 4.04
C LEU A 82 -4.78 7.63 5.41
N GLN A 83 -4.34 8.88 5.54
CA GLN A 83 -4.64 9.65 6.73
C GLN A 83 -6.09 10.10 6.67
N THR A 84 -6.88 9.72 7.68
CA THR A 84 -8.28 10.13 7.80
C THR A 84 -8.49 10.94 9.09
N PRO A 85 -9.60 11.68 9.22
CA PRO A 85 -9.97 12.32 10.48
C PRO A 85 -10.13 11.33 11.65
N THR A 86 -10.43 10.08 11.34
CA THR A 86 -10.59 9.00 12.33
C THR A 86 -9.30 8.25 12.65
N GLY A 87 -8.18 8.66 12.04
CA GLY A 87 -6.88 8.01 12.17
C GLY A 87 -6.33 7.49 10.84
N ARG A 88 -5.14 6.89 10.90
CA ARG A 88 -4.49 6.27 9.75
C ARG A 88 -5.20 4.96 9.41
N LYS A 89 -5.56 4.78 8.14
CA LYS A 89 -6.24 3.59 7.60
C LYS A 89 -5.48 3.04 6.40
N ASN A 90 -5.71 1.78 6.06
CA ASN A 90 -5.11 1.15 4.89
C ASN A 90 -6.15 0.96 3.79
N VAL A 91 -5.74 1.14 2.54
CA VAL A 91 -6.55 0.93 1.35
C VAL A 91 -5.82 0.02 0.37
N LEU A 92 -6.57 -0.68 -0.47
CA LEU A 92 -6.05 -1.47 -1.57
C LEU A 92 -5.77 -0.55 -2.76
N ALA A 93 -4.56 -0.52 -3.27
CA ALA A 93 -4.19 0.20 -4.48
C ALA A 93 -3.94 -0.74 -5.64
N LEU A 94 -4.53 -0.41 -6.78
CA LEU A 94 -4.53 -1.19 -8.00
C LEU A 94 -3.92 -0.34 -9.12
N ASP A 95 -3.03 -0.95 -9.90
CA ASP A 95 -2.26 -0.31 -10.97
C ASP A 95 -2.88 -0.52 -12.36
N GLY A 96 -4.12 -1.02 -12.43
CA GLY A 96 -4.77 -1.43 -13.68
C GLY A 96 -4.31 -2.77 -14.25
N LYS A 97 -3.34 -3.44 -13.60
CA LYS A 97 -2.87 -4.79 -13.95
C LYS A 97 -3.01 -5.77 -12.78
N SER A 98 -3.24 -5.24 -11.58
CA SER A 98 -3.34 -6.00 -10.35
C SER A 98 -4.79 -6.26 -9.96
N SER A 99 -5.04 -7.37 -9.28
CA SER A 99 -6.34 -7.67 -8.70
C SER A 99 -6.26 -8.59 -7.50
N VAL A 100 -7.31 -8.55 -6.67
CA VAL A 100 -7.58 -9.52 -5.61
C VAL A 100 -8.92 -10.18 -5.90
N TRP A 101 -9.02 -11.50 -5.76
CA TRP A 101 -10.25 -12.21 -6.11
C TRP A 101 -10.46 -13.51 -5.32
N GLY A 102 -11.71 -13.96 -5.33
CA GLY A 102 -12.15 -15.22 -4.74
C GLY A 102 -12.94 -16.04 -5.76
N THR A 103 -12.66 -17.34 -5.82
CA THR A 103 -13.34 -18.28 -6.73
C THR A 103 -14.79 -18.52 -6.30
N VAL A 104 -15.62 -19.08 -7.19
CA VAL A 104 -16.98 -19.52 -6.83
C VAL A 104 -16.97 -20.57 -5.72
N GLN A 105 -16.01 -21.49 -5.70
CA GLN A 105 -15.94 -22.55 -4.69
C GLN A 105 -15.69 -22.00 -3.29
N ALA A 106 -14.86 -20.96 -3.18
CA ALA A 106 -14.57 -20.31 -1.90
C ALA A 106 -15.65 -19.26 -1.59
N TRP A 107 -15.73 -18.22 -2.43
CA TRP A 107 -16.52 -17.03 -2.17
C TRP A 107 -18.04 -17.27 -2.29
N GLY A 108 -18.44 -18.22 -3.15
CA GLY A 108 -19.84 -18.58 -3.38
C GLY A 108 -20.44 -17.93 -4.63
N SER A 109 -21.77 -17.98 -4.70
CA SER A 109 -22.57 -17.38 -5.79
C SER A 109 -23.79 -16.66 -5.23
N LEU A 110 -24.07 -15.46 -5.75
CA LEU A 110 -25.29 -14.72 -5.44
C LEU A 110 -26.26 -14.85 -6.62
N ILE A 111 -27.40 -15.47 -6.35
CA ILE A 111 -28.52 -15.59 -7.28
C ILE A 111 -29.59 -14.59 -6.84
N GLY A 112 -30.18 -13.88 -7.79
CA GLY A 112 -31.26 -12.94 -7.50
C GLY A 112 -30.78 -11.50 -7.31
N GLU A 113 -31.49 -10.74 -6.48
CA GLU A 113 -31.13 -9.36 -6.17
C GLU A 113 -29.83 -9.28 -5.37
N ARG A 114 -29.02 -8.26 -5.63
CA ARG A 114 -27.82 -7.98 -4.82
C ARG A 114 -27.44 -6.52 -4.88
N THR A 115 -26.68 -6.09 -3.88
CA THR A 115 -26.15 -4.73 -3.80
C THR A 115 -24.66 -4.77 -3.55
N LEU A 116 -23.87 -4.01 -4.31
CA LEU A 116 -22.47 -3.73 -3.99
C LEU A 116 -22.35 -2.24 -3.64
N VAL A 117 -21.67 -1.95 -2.54
CA VAL A 117 -21.30 -0.59 -2.12
C VAL A 117 -19.78 -0.52 -2.04
N VAL A 118 -19.18 0.42 -2.75
CA VAL A 118 -17.72 0.53 -2.86
C VAL A 118 -17.28 1.95 -2.56
N LEU A 119 -16.38 2.12 -1.59
CA LEU A 119 -15.64 3.37 -1.40
C LEU A 119 -14.32 3.28 -2.18
N ALA A 120 -14.19 4.09 -3.22
CA ALA A 120 -13.02 4.09 -4.09
C ALA A 120 -12.60 5.49 -4.52
N ARG A 121 -11.35 5.63 -4.94
CA ARG A 121 -10.78 6.79 -5.63
C ARG A 121 -10.17 6.30 -6.94
N LEU A 122 -10.46 7.01 -8.02
CA LEU A 122 -9.95 6.68 -9.36
C LEU A 122 -8.74 7.52 -9.69
N GLU A 123 -7.74 6.94 -10.34
CA GLU A 123 -6.65 7.73 -10.91
C GLU A 123 -7.12 8.51 -12.16
N PRO A 124 -6.43 9.60 -12.54
CA PRO A 124 -6.73 10.32 -13.77
C PRO A 124 -6.70 9.40 -14.98
N ASN A 125 -7.72 9.50 -15.84
CA ASN A 125 -7.87 8.68 -17.05
C ASN A 125 -7.96 7.16 -16.80
N ALA A 126 -8.33 6.73 -15.59
CA ALA A 126 -8.53 5.32 -15.30
C ALA A 126 -9.53 4.68 -16.26
N GLN A 127 -9.16 3.51 -16.79
CA GLN A 127 -9.98 2.66 -17.67
C GLN A 127 -9.93 1.24 -17.12
N GLY A 128 -10.95 0.44 -17.42
CA GLY A 128 -10.99 -0.97 -17.04
C GLY A 128 -12.01 -1.28 -15.96
N THR A 129 -11.91 -2.47 -15.37
CA THR A 129 -12.96 -3.06 -14.54
C THR A 129 -12.67 -2.86 -13.06
N LEU A 130 -13.59 -2.22 -12.34
CA LEU A 130 -13.51 -2.07 -10.88
C LEU A 130 -13.81 -3.40 -10.19
N PHE A 131 -14.93 -4.03 -10.56
CA PHE A 131 -15.27 -5.36 -10.11
C PHE A 131 -16.00 -6.16 -11.18
N ASP A 132 -15.86 -7.48 -11.04
CA ASP A 132 -16.53 -8.48 -11.85
C ASP A 132 -16.82 -9.70 -10.96
N GLY A 133 -17.54 -10.69 -11.47
CA GLY A 133 -17.40 -12.06 -10.95
C GLY A 133 -16.14 -12.77 -11.44
N SER A 134 -15.80 -13.86 -10.76
CA SER A 134 -14.58 -14.63 -11.02
C SER A 134 -14.72 -15.68 -12.14
N THR A 135 -15.95 -15.92 -12.60
CA THR A 135 -16.26 -16.95 -13.62
C THR A 135 -16.73 -16.34 -14.92
N LEU A 136 -16.38 -16.95 -16.06
CA LEU A 136 -16.89 -16.50 -17.37
C LEU A 136 -18.42 -16.65 -17.53
N VAL A 137 -19.08 -17.32 -16.59
CA VAL A 137 -20.53 -17.48 -16.54
C VAL A 137 -21.06 -16.66 -15.36
N GLY A 138 -21.87 -15.65 -15.68
CA GLY A 138 -22.61 -14.84 -14.72
C GLY A 138 -21.78 -13.84 -13.91
N LEU A 139 -21.79 -12.61 -14.42
CA LEU A 139 -20.94 -11.52 -13.98
C LEU A 139 -21.78 -10.28 -13.73
N SER A 140 -21.72 -9.71 -12.52
CA SER A 140 -22.12 -8.34 -12.24
C SER A 140 -20.87 -7.49 -12.39
N ARG A 141 -20.89 -6.56 -13.33
CA ARG A 141 -19.71 -5.78 -13.70
C ARG A 141 -19.95 -4.29 -13.51
N ALA A 142 -18.93 -3.61 -13.00
CA ALA A 142 -18.75 -2.18 -13.16
C ALA A 142 -17.37 -1.88 -13.73
N GLN A 143 -17.31 -1.12 -14.81
CA GLN A 143 -16.09 -0.75 -15.50
C GLN A 143 -16.13 0.71 -15.95
N ILE A 144 -14.97 1.26 -16.29
CA ILE A 144 -14.84 2.57 -16.94
C ILE A 144 -14.34 2.34 -18.35
N LYS A 145 -15.03 2.95 -19.31
CA LYS A 145 -14.61 3.00 -20.70
C LYS A 145 -14.86 4.41 -21.23
N ASP A 146 -13.84 5.01 -21.82
CA ASP A 146 -13.89 6.34 -22.40
C ASP A 146 -14.36 7.41 -21.40
N GLY A 147 -13.95 7.26 -20.13
CA GLY A 147 -14.30 8.19 -19.04
C GLY A 147 -15.75 8.06 -18.54
N ILE A 148 -16.46 7.02 -18.96
CA ILE A 148 -17.85 6.76 -18.57
C ILE A 148 -17.94 5.44 -17.82
N TRP A 149 -18.61 5.45 -16.68
CA TRP A 149 -18.99 4.24 -15.96
C TRP A 149 -19.96 3.42 -16.79
N GLN A 150 -19.66 2.15 -16.96
CA GLN A 150 -20.53 1.16 -17.58
C GLN A 150 -20.81 0.05 -16.58
N VAL A 151 -22.07 -0.35 -16.46
CA VAL A 151 -22.49 -1.39 -15.53
C VAL A 151 -23.35 -2.42 -16.25
N GLY A 152 -23.39 -3.65 -15.76
CA GLY A 152 -24.14 -4.74 -16.40
C GLY A 152 -23.49 -6.10 -16.18
N SER A 153 -23.33 -6.87 -17.25
CA SER A 153 -22.68 -8.18 -17.26
C SER A 153 -21.68 -8.34 -18.40
N ASN A 154 -20.96 -9.45 -18.42
CA ASN A 154 -20.04 -9.78 -19.52
C ASN A 154 -20.71 -9.97 -20.89
N LYS A 155 -22.04 -10.10 -20.92
CA LYS A 155 -22.82 -10.20 -22.15
C LYS A 155 -23.35 -8.84 -22.62
N GLY A 156 -23.25 -7.81 -21.79
CA GLY A 156 -23.61 -6.45 -22.14
C GLY A 156 -23.46 -5.51 -20.93
N VAL A 157 -22.72 -4.43 -21.14
CA VAL A 157 -22.63 -3.30 -20.20
C VAL A 157 -23.24 -2.07 -20.85
N SER A 158 -23.86 -1.21 -20.05
CA SER A 158 -24.48 0.02 -20.53
C SER A 158 -23.92 1.24 -19.80
N PRO A 159 -23.72 2.37 -20.51
CA PRO A 159 -23.28 3.62 -19.89
C PRO A 159 -24.23 4.12 -18.80
N SER A 160 -23.68 4.43 -17.63
CA SER A 160 -24.37 5.06 -16.52
C SER A 160 -23.98 6.55 -16.45
N MET A 161 -22.87 6.89 -15.81
CA MET A 161 -22.48 8.26 -15.47
C MET A 161 -21.01 8.54 -15.77
N GLY A 162 -20.62 9.81 -15.84
CA GLY A 162 -19.23 10.22 -16.03
C GLY A 162 -18.36 9.82 -14.83
N ALA A 163 -17.14 9.36 -15.09
CA ALA A 163 -16.16 9.08 -14.04
C ALA A 163 -15.57 10.38 -13.50
N LYS A 164 -15.37 10.45 -12.17
CA LYS A 164 -14.65 11.55 -11.53
C LYS A 164 -13.34 10.98 -10.96
N SER A 165 -12.21 11.51 -11.41
CA SER A 165 -10.90 11.08 -10.95
C SER A 165 -10.38 11.93 -9.79
N GLY A 166 -9.42 11.40 -9.05
CA GLY A 166 -8.70 12.08 -7.99
C GLY A 166 -9.47 12.29 -6.69
N VAL A 167 -10.75 11.94 -6.64
CA VAL A 167 -11.64 12.13 -5.47
C VAL A 167 -12.16 10.81 -4.94
N TRP A 168 -12.34 10.71 -3.62
CA TRP A 168 -12.98 9.57 -2.98
C TRP A 168 -14.49 9.62 -3.17
N GLN A 169 -15.07 8.50 -3.59
CA GLN A 169 -16.48 8.37 -3.94
C GLN A 169 -17.06 7.08 -3.39
N ILE A 170 -18.30 7.15 -2.91
CA ILE A 170 -19.09 5.95 -2.59
C ILE A 170 -19.96 5.64 -3.79
N HIS A 171 -19.70 4.49 -4.40
CA HIS A 171 -20.51 3.92 -5.46
C HIS A 171 -21.49 2.92 -4.88
N THR A 172 -22.73 2.92 -5.35
CA THR A 172 -23.69 1.84 -5.06
C THR A 172 -24.20 1.24 -6.36
N PHE A 173 -24.29 -0.08 -6.40
CA PHE A 173 -24.75 -0.86 -7.55
C PHE A 173 -25.82 -1.83 -7.07
N VAL A 174 -27.09 -1.54 -7.37
CA VAL A 174 -28.22 -2.38 -6.99
C VAL A 174 -28.71 -3.15 -8.21
N PHE A 175 -28.51 -4.46 -8.20
CA PHE A 175 -28.88 -5.38 -9.25
C PHE A 175 -30.24 -6.01 -8.92
N ARG A 176 -31.23 -5.80 -9.80
CA ARG A 176 -32.55 -6.43 -9.69
C ARG A 176 -32.88 -7.25 -10.92
N PRO A 177 -32.99 -8.59 -10.79
CA PRO A 177 -33.49 -9.45 -11.84
C PRO A 177 -34.87 -9.02 -12.35
N GLN A 178 -35.06 -9.20 -13.64
CA GLN A 178 -36.35 -9.20 -14.32
C GLN A 178 -36.47 -10.49 -15.15
N LEU A 179 -37.63 -10.73 -15.77
CA LEU A 179 -37.82 -11.87 -16.65
C LEU A 179 -36.88 -11.76 -17.87
N GLY A 180 -35.79 -12.53 -17.87
CA GLY A 180 -34.79 -12.54 -18.94
C GLY A 180 -33.78 -11.38 -18.92
N ALA A 181 -33.94 -10.37 -18.06
CA ALA A 181 -33.12 -9.16 -18.01
C ALA A 181 -32.74 -8.78 -16.57
N MET A 182 -31.94 -7.74 -16.38
CA MET A 182 -31.58 -7.23 -15.05
C MET A 182 -31.52 -5.71 -15.09
N THR A 183 -32.08 -5.05 -14.09
CA THR A 183 -31.84 -3.61 -13.91
C THR A 183 -30.67 -3.40 -12.98
N VAL A 184 -29.87 -2.37 -13.25
CA VAL A 184 -28.78 -1.94 -12.38
C VAL A 184 -28.97 -0.47 -12.07
N ALA A 185 -29.27 -0.14 -10.82
CA ALA A 185 -29.21 1.23 -10.33
C ALA A 185 -27.80 1.51 -9.85
N HIS A 186 -27.10 2.44 -10.52
CA HIS A 186 -25.78 2.92 -10.13
C HIS A 186 -25.90 4.34 -9.57
N SER A 187 -25.43 4.54 -8.35
CA SER A 187 -25.38 5.87 -7.72
C SER A 187 -23.98 6.25 -7.25
N VAL A 188 -23.67 7.56 -7.33
CA VAL A 188 -22.43 8.17 -6.84
C VAL A 188 -22.74 9.53 -6.24
N GLY A 189 -22.66 9.65 -4.91
CA GLY A 189 -23.17 10.82 -4.21
C GLY A 189 -24.67 11.02 -4.49
N ASP A 190 -25.05 12.20 -4.98
CA ASP A 190 -26.43 12.53 -5.34
C ASP A 190 -26.82 12.12 -6.77
N GLU A 191 -25.84 11.70 -7.59
CA GLU A 191 -26.12 11.21 -8.95
C GLU A 191 -26.60 9.76 -8.89
N ASN A 192 -27.66 9.44 -9.61
CA ASN A 192 -28.20 8.08 -9.71
C ASN A 192 -28.74 7.82 -11.12
N LYS A 193 -28.48 6.63 -11.64
CA LYS A 193 -29.03 6.18 -12.93
C LYS A 193 -29.32 4.69 -12.91
N THR A 194 -30.53 4.35 -13.34
CA THR A 194 -30.92 2.96 -13.60
C THR A 194 -30.72 2.63 -15.06
N ILE A 195 -30.14 1.46 -15.33
CA ILE A 195 -29.97 0.91 -16.68
C ILE A 195 -30.60 -0.47 -16.77
N ASP A 196 -31.03 -0.83 -17.98
CA ASP A 196 -31.45 -2.19 -18.31
C ASP A 196 -30.26 -2.95 -18.90
N ALA A 197 -29.81 -3.99 -18.20
CA ALA A 197 -28.84 -4.95 -18.67
C ALA A 197 -29.56 -6.14 -19.30
N GLN A 198 -29.08 -6.57 -20.47
CA GLN A 198 -29.81 -7.50 -21.35
C GLN A 198 -29.93 -8.94 -20.82
N GLN A 199 -29.36 -9.27 -19.65
CA GLN A 199 -29.44 -10.62 -19.08
C GLN A 199 -29.44 -10.63 -17.55
N ASN A 200 -30.32 -11.44 -16.97
CA ASN A 200 -30.27 -11.83 -15.57
C ASN A 200 -29.23 -12.93 -15.38
N VAL A 201 -28.08 -12.58 -14.83
CA VAL A 201 -27.04 -13.57 -14.53
C VAL A 201 -26.68 -13.55 -13.04
N PRO A 202 -26.35 -14.71 -12.42
CA PRO A 202 -25.81 -14.75 -11.06
C PRO A 202 -24.48 -14.00 -10.95
N GLN A 203 -24.03 -13.71 -9.73
CA GLN A 203 -22.67 -13.27 -9.44
C GLN A 203 -21.87 -14.46 -8.90
N GLY A 204 -21.02 -15.05 -9.73
CA GLY A 204 -20.13 -16.14 -9.31
C GLY A 204 -18.77 -15.65 -8.83
N GLY A 205 -18.48 -15.78 -7.53
CA GLY A 205 -17.27 -15.25 -6.91
C GLY A 205 -17.17 -13.72 -7.02
N LEU A 206 -15.98 -13.18 -6.77
CA LEU A 206 -15.73 -11.73 -6.84
C LEU A 206 -14.28 -11.46 -7.23
N ILE A 207 -14.08 -10.55 -8.19
CA ILE A 207 -12.78 -9.99 -8.52
C ILE A 207 -12.82 -8.48 -8.41
N ILE A 208 -11.78 -7.90 -7.81
CA ILE A 208 -11.61 -6.47 -7.65
C ILE A 208 -10.34 -6.05 -8.40
N GLY A 209 -10.48 -5.09 -9.30
CA GLY A 209 -9.38 -4.47 -10.03
C GLY A 209 -9.12 -5.00 -11.43
N THR A 210 -9.70 -6.15 -11.83
CA THR A 210 -9.70 -6.63 -13.22
C THR A 210 -11.01 -7.34 -13.58
N ASP A 211 -11.20 -7.68 -14.85
CA ASP A 211 -12.28 -8.53 -15.32
C ASP A 211 -11.96 -10.03 -15.16
N ALA A 212 -12.93 -10.90 -15.41
CA ALA A 212 -12.72 -12.36 -15.31
C ALA A 212 -11.60 -12.92 -16.20
N THR A 213 -11.19 -12.20 -17.27
CA THR A 213 -10.02 -12.57 -18.11
C THR A 213 -8.71 -12.04 -17.56
N ARG A 214 -8.75 -11.12 -16.57
CA ARG A 214 -7.62 -10.47 -15.89
C ARG A 214 -6.80 -9.57 -16.82
N GLN A 215 -7.44 -9.01 -17.85
CA GLN A 215 -6.79 -8.19 -18.87
C GLN A 215 -7.18 -6.73 -18.79
N ASN A 216 -8.40 -6.43 -18.35
CA ASN A 216 -8.96 -5.08 -18.35
C ASN A 216 -9.09 -4.56 -16.92
N GLY A 217 -7.95 -4.17 -16.32
CA GLY A 217 -7.91 -3.70 -14.94
C GLY A 217 -8.05 -2.21 -14.77
N LEU A 218 -8.66 -1.81 -13.65
CA LEU A 218 -8.86 -0.42 -13.28
C LEU A 218 -7.77 0.06 -12.33
N GLN A 219 -7.15 1.20 -12.67
CA GLN A 219 -6.26 1.89 -11.76
C GLN A 219 -7.07 2.70 -10.75
N ALA A 220 -7.09 2.24 -9.49
CA ALA A 220 -7.92 2.81 -8.44
C ALA A 220 -7.38 2.45 -7.05
N GLU A 221 -7.75 3.24 -6.06
CA GLU A 221 -7.66 2.86 -4.66
C GLU A 221 -9.05 2.49 -4.12
N VAL A 222 -9.14 1.38 -3.40
CA VAL A 222 -10.38 0.83 -2.85
C VAL A 222 -10.21 0.71 -1.34
N ALA A 223 -11.05 1.45 -0.61
CA ALA A 223 -10.97 1.54 0.85
C ALA A 223 -11.91 0.52 1.52
N GLU A 224 -13.11 0.35 1.00
CA GLU A 224 -14.12 -0.51 1.60
C GLU A 224 -15.09 -1.05 0.55
N ILE A 225 -15.50 -2.32 0.71
CA ILE A 225 -16.54 -2.95 -0.11
C ILE A 225 -17.55 -3.64 0.80
N LEU A 226 -18.84 -3.37 0.59
CA LEU A 226 -19.94 -4.12 1.18
C LEU A 226 -20.71 -4.83 0.07
N VAL A 227 -21.00 -6.10 0.28
CA VAL A 227 -21.79 -6.93 -0.63
C VAL A 227 -23.01 -7.42 0.10
N TYR A 228 -24.19 -7.21 -0.47
CA TYR A 228 -25.46 -7.69 0.05
C TYR A 228 -26.09 -8.70 -0.89
N ASN A 229 -26.68 -9.76 -0.36
CA ASN A 229 -27.42 -10.77 -1.14
C ASN A 229 -28.89 -10.39 -1.38
N ARG A 230 -29.18 -9.09 -1.41
CA ARG A 230 -30.49 -8.50 -1.69
C ARG A 230 -30.35 -7.09 -2.26
N ALA A 231 -31.44 -6.55 -2.79
CA ALA A 231 -31.52 -5.12 -3.10
C ALA A 231 -31.66 -4.31 -1.80
N LEU A 232 -30.83 -3.29 -1.63
CA LEU A 232 -31.03 -2.27 -0.59
C LEU A 232 -32.06 -1.23 -1.07
N SER A 233 -32.88 -0.78 -0.14
CA SER A 233 -33.76 0.38 -0.34
C SER A 233 -32.96 1.70 -0.35
N PRO A 234 -33.53 2.81 -0.87
CA PRO A 234 -32.87 4.11 -0.84
C PRO A 234 -32.43 4.55 0.57
N ASP A 235 -33.26 4.32 1.59
CA ASP A 235 -32.93 4.68 2.97
C ASP A 235 -31.77 3.84 3.51
N GLU A 236 -31.73 2.54 3.19
CA GLU A 236 -30.62 1.67 3.56
C GLU A 236 -29.31 2.05 2.86
N LEU A 237 -29.37 2.46 1.59
CA LEU A 237 -28.19 2.97 0.86
C LEU A 237 -27.66 4.25 1.51
N LYS A 238 -28.55 5.17 1.89
CA LYS A 238 -28.22 6.40 2.61
C LYS A 238 -27.57 6.10 3.96
N ASN A 239 -28.17 5.20 4.75
CA ASN A 239 -27.63 4.77 6.04
C ASN A 239 -26.29 4.05 5.92
N THR A 240 -26.12 3.23 4.89
CA THR A 240 -24.86 2.54 4.59
C THR A 240 -23.77 3.55 4.23
N SER A 241 -24.07 4.52 3.38
CA SER A 241 -23.14 5.59 2.99
C SER A 241 -22.76 6.46 4.20
N ALA A 242 -23.72 6.83 5.04
CA ALA A 242 -23.47 7.57 6.28
C ALA A 242 -22.58 6.78 7.24
N SER A 243 -22.78 5.45 7.33
CA SER A 243 -21.95 4.57 8.15
C SER A 243 -20.51 4.48 7.65
N ILE A 244 -20.29 4.42 6.33
CA ILE A 244 -18.95 4.50 5.73
C ILE A 244 -18.31 5.85 6.05
N GLN A 245 -19.02 6.96 5.83
CA GLN A 245 -18.50 8.30 6.15
C GLN A 245 -18.21 8.48 7.64
N LYS A 246 -18.96 7.84 8.54
CA LYS A 246 -18.63 7.85 9.96
C LYS A 246 -17.32 7.11 10.25
N ARG A 247 -17.04 6.01 9.55
CA ARG A 247 -15.80 5.22 9.71
C ARG A 247 -14.59 5.89 9.09
N TRP A 248 -14.74 6.55 7.95
CA TRP A 248 -13.63 7.13 7.20
C TRP A 248 -13.50 8.64 7.38
N GLY A 249 -14.52 9.32 7.91
CA GLY A 249 -14.62 10.77 7.91
C GLY A 249 -15.23 11.34 6.62
N PRO A 250 -15.38 12.67 6.52
CA PRO A 250 -15.89 13.32 5.32
C PRO A 250 -15.03 12.99 4.09
N LEU A 251 -15.66 12.58 2.99
CA LEU A 251 -14.93 12.15 1.78
C LEU A 251 -14.01 13.24 1.22
N ALA A 252 -14.42 14.51 1.29
CA ALA A 252 -13.63 15.65 0.86
C ALA A 252 -12.37 15.90 1.72
N SER A 253 -12.32 15.34 2.93
CA SER A 253 -11.16 15.41 3.82
C SER A 253 -10.19 14.24 3.63
N LEU A 254 -10.58 13.24 2.83
CA LEU A 254 -9.69 12.14 2.48
C LEU A 254 -8.70 12.63 1.43
N GLY A 255 -7.42 12.69 1.80
CA GLY A 255 -6.34 13.03 0.88
C GLY A 255 -6.11 11.95 -0.19
N ALA A 256 -5.15 12.20 -1.06
CA ALA A 256 -4.57 11.11 -1.84
C ALA A 256 -3.92 10.12 -0.85
N PRO A 257 -4.18 8.81 -0.99
CA PRO A 257 -3.47 7.84 -0.20
C PRO A 257 -1.97 7.95 -0.52
N GLU A 258 -1.14 7.86 0.50
CA GLU A 258 0.30 7.78 0.33
C GLU A 258 0.68 6.29 0.30
N ALA A 259 1.76 5.94 -0.40
CA ALA A 259 2.29 4.57 -0.34
C ALA A 259 2.40 4.14 1.13
N VAL A 260 1.82 2.98 1.53
CA VAL A 260 2.12 2.44 2.87
C VAL A 260 3.62 2.26 2.88
N ARG A 261 4.30 3.12 3.62
CA ARG A 261 5.56 2.77 4.25
C ARG A 261 5.17 1.75 5.30
N ASP A 262 5.67 0.53 5.15
CA ASP A 262 5.43 -0.54 6.10
C ASP A 262 5.64 0.06 7.50
N ALA A 263 4.62 0.05 8.37
CA ALA A 263 4.71 0.72 9.67
C ALA A 263 5.79 0.07 10.57
N ASN A 264 6.23 -1.14 10.18
CA ASN A 264 7.34 -1.89 10.72
C ASN A 264 8.60 -1.88 9.84
N ALA A 265 8.58 -1.28 8.65
CA ALA A 265 9.81 -0.92 7.98
C ALA A 265 10.35 0.30 8.72
N PRO A 266 11.52 0.19 9.38
CA PRO A 266 12.22 1.39 9.77
C PRO A 266 12.34 2.28 8.52
N ALA A 267 11.80 3.50 8.60
CA ALA A 267 12.08 4.54 7.63
C ALA A 267 13.61 4.70 7.53
N ALA A 268 14.14 5.28 6.45
CA ALA A 268 15.58 5.54 6.36
C ALA A 268 16.10 6.33 7.59
N ASP A 269 15.22 7.13 8.22
CA ASP A 269 15.46 7.80 9.50
C ASP A 269 15.53 6.86 10.70
N SER A 270 14.73 5.79 10.71
CA SER A 270 14.79 4.73 11.72
C SER A 270 15.97 3.78 11.51
N ASP A 271 16.36 3.45 10.27
CA ASP A 271 17.60 2.71 10.01
C ASP A 271 18.81 3.56 10.47
N ARG A 272 18.81 4.86 10.14
CA ARG A 272 19.80 5.82 10.64
C ARG A 272 19.80 5.91 12.16
N ALA A 273 18.64 6.00 12.81
CA ALA A 273 18.53 6.04 14.27
C ALA A 273 19.02 4.74 14.92
N ALA A 274 18.71 3.59 14.33
CA ALA A 274 19.17 2.29 14.82
C ALA A 274 20.70 2.14 14.67
N ILE A 275 21.28 2.60 13.55
CA ILE A 275 22.73 2.64 13.37
C ILE A 275 23.36 3.61 14.37
N ALA A 276 22.79 4.80 14.56
CA ALA A 276 23.26 5.78 15.54
C ALA A 276 23.23 5.21 16.98
N ALA A 277 22.17 4.48 17.34
CA ALA A 277 22.06 3.80 18.63
C ALA A 277 23.15 2.73 18.81
N LYS A 278 23.40 1.90 17.79
CA LYS A 278 24.50 0.91 17.82
C LYS A 278 25.87 1.58 17.95
N LEU A 279 26.08 2.68 17.22
CA LEU A 279 27.34 3.44 17.26
C LEU A 279 27.56 4.11 18.62
N ALA A 280 26.49 4.57 19.29
CA ALA A 280 26.54 5.12 20.65
C ALA A 280 26.87 4.04 21.70
N ASP A 281 26.45 2.80 21.49
CA ASP A 281 26.87 1.67 22.33
C ASP A 281 28.31 1.24 22.00
N THR A 282 29.27 1.88 22.64
CA THR A 282 30.71 1.56 22.50
C THR A 282 31.12 0.22 23.13
N LYS A 283 30.22 -0.43 23.88
CA LYS A 283 30.51 -1.70 24.56
C LYS A 283 30.26 -2.91 23.68
N SER A 284 29.30 -2.85 22.77
CA SER A 284 28.98 -3.93 21.84
C SER A 284 29.70 -3.73 20.50
N PRO A 285 30.48 -4.72 20.01
CA PRO A 285 31.08 -4.62 18.67
C PRO A 285 30.00 -4.70 17.59
N ILE A 286 30.18 -3.94 16.51
CA ILE A 286 29.32 -3.98 15.33
C ILE A 286 30.05 -4.77 14.23
N ILE A 287 29.36 -5.73 13.64
CA ILE A 287 29.80 -6.40 12.41
C ILE A 287 29.16 -5.67 11.22
N TRP A 288 30.00 -5.00 10.44
CA TRP A 288 29.65 -4.32 9.20
C TRP A 288 30.00 -5.24 8.03
N LEU A 289 29.03 -5.57 7.17
CA LEU A 289 29.25 -6.46 6.04
C LEU A 289 28.91 -5.77 4.74
N TRP A 290 29.85 -5.74 3.79
CA TRP A 290 29.62 -5.30 2.42
C TRP A 290 29.36 -6.50 1.52
N SER A 291 28.33 -6.44 0.68
CA SER A 291 28.06 -7.44 -0.35
C SER A 291 27.54 -6.77 -1.63
N GLY A 292 28.10 -7.14 -2.78
CA GLY A 292 27.75 -6.53 -4.05
C GLY A 292 28.90 -6.48 -5.04
N ASP A 293 28.72 -5.68 -6.08
CA ASP A 293 29.68 -5.45 -7.14
C ASP A 293 30.86 -4.61 -6.66
N SER A 294 32.08 -5.10 -6.88
CA SER A 294 33.31 -4.44 -6.43
C SER A 294 33.79 -3.35 -7.41
N THR A 295 32.89 -2.44 -7.82
CA THR A 295 33.18 -1.28 -8.69
C THR A 295 34.35 -0.38 -8.23
N ASN A 296 34.92 -0.63 -7.04
CA ASN A 296 36.03 0.10 -6.43
C ASN A 296 37.34 -0.71 -6.27
N GLU A 297 37.43 -1.96 -6.72
CA GLU A 297 38.63 -2.80 -6.51
C GLU A 297 39.64 -2.80 -7.67
N GLN A 298 39.42 -2.04 -8.75
CA GLN A 298 40.31 -2.13 -9.92
C GLN A 298 41.70 -1.48 -9.69
N GLY A 299 42.66 -2.30 -9.28
CA GLY A 299 43.71 -2.73 -10.20
C GLY A 299 45.06 -2.03 -10.21
N THR A 300 45.33 -1.03 -9.35
CA THR A 300 46.63 -0.31 -9.38
C THR A 300 47.58 -0.62 -8.21
N GLY A 301 47.26 -1.60 -7.37
CA GLY A 301 48.19 -2.10 -6.33
C GLY A 301 48.48 -1.15 -5.15
N GLN A 302 47.89 0.05 -5.12
CA GLN A 302 48.15 1.05 -4.07
C GLN A 302 46.90 1.63 -3.38
N ASN A 303 45.69 1.28 -3.79
CA ASN A 303 44.47 1.90 -3.25
C ASN A 303 43.68 0.94 -2.35
N ARG A 304 43.31 1.42 -1.15
CA ARG A 304 42.44 0.71 -0.19
C ARG A 304 40.99 0.66 -0.68
N SER A 305 40.26 -0.44 -0.47
CA SER A 305 38.84 -0.51 -0.81
C SER A 305 38.00 0.48 0.02
N VAL A 306 36.76 0.78 -0.41
CA VAL A 306 35.84 1.62 0.37
C VAL A 306 35.59 1.01 1.75
N ALA A 307 35.43 -0.31 1.83
CA ALA A 307 35.26 -1.02 3.10
C ALA A 307 36.51 -0.87 3.99
N GLN A 308 37.72 -0.93 3.43
CA GLN A 308 38.96 -0.71 4.18
C GLN A 308 39.07 0.74 4.69
N ASN A 309 38.74 1.74 3.87
CA ASN A 309 38.72 3.14 4.32
C ASN A 309 37.66 3.35 5.40
N PHE A 310 36.47 2.77 5.24
CA PHE A 310 35.43 2.80 6.26
C PHE A 310 35.91 2.16 7.58
N ALA A 311 36.55 1.00 7.53
CA ALA A 311 37.08 0.30 8.69
C ALA A 311 38.09 1.17 9.48
N GLU A 312 38.99 1.85 8.78
CA GLU A 312 39.95 2.75 9.42
C GLU A 312 39.26 3.93 10.11
N ARG A 313 38.26 4.53 9.46
CA ARG A 313 37.52 5.65 10.07
C ARG A 313 36.68 5.21 11.27
N VAL A 314 36.03 4.04 11.21
CA VAL A 314 35.32 3.46 12.38
C VAL A 314 36.31 3.21 13.53
N ARG A 315 37.48 2.66 13.23
CA ARG A 315 38.52 2.37 14.24
C ARG A 315 39.09 3.63 14.87
N TRP A 316 39.44 4.63 14.06
CA TRP A 316 40.22 5.79 14.52
C TRP A 316 39.35 7.02 14.82
N GLU A 317 38.38 7.35 13.97
CA GLU A 317 37.53 8.54 14.16
C GLU A 317 36.38 8.29 15.15
N LYS A 318 35.87 7.05 15.22
CA LYS A 318 34.83 6.67 16.20
C LYS A 318 35.37 5.94 17.42
N ASN A 319 36.68 5.68 17.46
CA ASN A 319 37.34 4.91 18.50
C ASN A 319 36.68 3.53 18.73
N ARG A 320 36.06 2.95 17.70
CA ARG A 320 35.37 1.65 17.76
C ARG A 320 36.28 0.53 17.31
N ARG A 321 37.39 0.34 18.02
CA ARG A 321 38.48 -0.59 17.63
C ARG A 321 38.08 -2.08 17.60
N ARG A 322 36.93 -2.42 18.17
CA ARG A 322 36.39 -3.80 18.25
C ARG A 322 35.34 -4.10 17.17
N ASP A 323 34.94 -3.10 16.39
CA ASP A 323 34.06 -3.34 15.25
C ASP A 323 34.81 -4.14 14.17
N ILE A 324 34.06 -4.99 13.47
CA ILE A 324 34.58 -5.85 12.40
C ILE A 324 33.96 -5.38 11.10
N VAL A 325 34.79 -5.20 10.07
CA VAL A 325 34.33 -4.91 8.71
C VAL A 325 34.69 -6.09 7.82
N ILE A 326 33.68 -6.66 7.18
CA ILE A 326 33.79 -7.81 6.27
C ILE A 326 33.43 -7.31 4.88
N ASP A 327 34.35 -7.50 3.93
CA ASP A 327 34.11 -7.21 2.52
C ASP A 327 33.85 -8.53 1.79
N GLN A 328 32.64 -8.69 1.26
CA GLN A 328 32.23 -9.82 0.40
C GLN A 328 31.84 -9.32 -1.00
N THR A 329 32.39 -8.17 -1.42
CA THR A 329 32.18 -7.67 -2.77
C THR A 329 32.96 -8.50 -3.79
N SER A 330 32.43 -8.60 -5.00
CA SER A 330 33.06 -9.30 -6.13
C SER A 330 32.60 -8.65 -7.43
N PRO A 331 33.45 -8.56 -8.47
CA PRO A 331 33.04 -7.96 -9.74
C PRO A 331 31.81 -8.67 -10.33
N GLY A 332 30.82 -7.90 -10.75
CA GLY A 332 29.59 -8.37 -11.39
C GLY A 332 28.55 -9.00 -10.45
N LEU A 333 28.77 -8.99 -9.13
CA LEU A 333 27.86 -9.62 -8.18
C LEU A 333 26.53 -8.86 -8.07
N ASP A 334 25.44 -9.48 -8.52
CA ASP A 334 24.09 -8.92 -8.54
C ASP A 334 23.20 -9.43 -7.40
N ALA A 335 22.02 -8.85 -7.24
CA ALA A 335 21.08 -9.27 -6.17
C ALA A 335 20.63 -10.74 -6.31
N THR A 336 20.53 -11.26 -7.54
CA THR A 336 20.15 -12.65 -7.80
C THR A 336 21.18 -13.61 -7.21
N THR A 337 22.46 -13.37 -7.50
CA THR A 337 23.58 -14.18 -7.00
C THR A 337 23.74 -14.02 -5.49
N ILE A 338 23.58 -12.80 -4.96
CA ILE A 338 23.58 -12.57 -3.51
C ILE A 338 22.48 -13.39 -2.83
N ASN A 339 21.27 -13.45 -3.40
CA ASN A 339 20.18 -14.25 -2.84
C ASN A 339 20.47 -15.75 -2.91
N ALA A 340 21.04 -16.24 -4.01
CA ALA A 340 21.40 -17.64 -4.16
C ALA A 340 22.43 -18.10 -3.12
N ASP A 341 23.40 -17.24 -2.80
CA ASP A 341 24.50 -17.54 -1.88
C ASP A 341 24.32 -16.89 -0.48
N PHE A 342 23.15 -16.34 -0.18
CA PHE A 342 22.93 -15.44 0.97
C PHE A 342 23.42 -16.05 2.29
N ASP A 343 23.14 -17.34 2.51
CA ASP A 343 23.48 -18.07 3.74
C ASP A 343 25.00 -18.06 3.96
N THR A 344 25.75 -18.24 2.87
CA THR A 344 27.21 -18.33 2.88
C THR A 344 27.91 -16.98 2.83
N ARG A 345 27.28 -15.96 2.24
CA ARG A 345 27.88 -14.62 2.08
C ARG A 345 27.50 -13.65 3.18
N ILE A 346 26.31 -13.78 3.76
CA ILE A 346 25.73 -12.80 4.68
C ILE A 346 25.36 -13.48 6.01
N GLU A 347 24.48 -14.48 5.98
CA GLU A 347 23.86 -15.04 7.20
C GLU A 347 24.88 -15.61 8.19
N ARG A 348 25.85 -16.40 7.70
CA ARG A 348 26.86 -17.05 8.55
C ARG A 348 27.69 -16.10 9.43
N PHE A 349 27.71 -14.81 9.08
CA PHE A 349 28.49 -13.80 9.81
C PHE A 349 27.67 -13.08 10.88
N HIS A 350 26.35 -13.32 10.95
CA HIS A 350 25.41 -12.62 11.84
C HIS A 350 25.66 -11.10 11.89
N PRO A 351 25.65 -10.41 10.73
CA PRO A 351 26.02 -9.00 10.67
C PRO A 351 25.03 -8.12 11.47
N SER A 352 25.52 -6.99 11.97
CA SER A 352 24.66 -5.96 12.55
C SER A 352 24.16 -4.97 11.49
N VAL A 353 24.97 -4.73 10.47
CA VAL A 353 24.68 -3.83 9.34
C VAL A 353 25.17 -4.48 8.06
N VAL A 354 24.36 -4.45 7.00
CA VAL A 354 24.72 -4.97 5.68
C VAL A 354 24.60 -3.87 4.64
N ILE A 355 25.71 -3.54 3.97
CA ILE A 355 25.73 -2.62 2.83
C ILE A 355 25.64 -3.44 1.55
N LEU A 356 24.56 -3.23 0.79
CA LEU A 356 24.26 -3.90 -0.47
C LEU A 356 24.56 -2.98 -1.65
N SER A 357 25.49 -3.41 -2.51
CA SER A 357 25.97 -2.64 -3.66
C SER A 357 25.84 -3.45 -4.96
N PRO A 358 24.65 -3.95 -5.35
CA PRO A 358 24.52 -4.96 -6.41
C PRO A 358 24.98 -4.43 -7.78
N ALA A 359 25.35 -5.30 -8.72
CA ALA A 359 25.78 -4.91 -10.06
C ALA A 359 24.67 -4.24 -10.88
N GLY A 360 25.08 -3.32 -11.76
CA GLY A 360 24.22 -2.50 -12.62
C GLY A 360 23.26 -3.29 -13.52
N GLY A 361 23.83 -4.22 -14.29
CA GLY A 361 23.18 -4.79 -15.48
C GLY A 361 22.24 -5.98 -15.28
N VAL A 362 22.15 -6.55 -14.07
CA VAL A 362 21.42 -7.83 -13.84
C VAL A 362 20.44 -7.76 -12.65
N THR A 363 20.41 -6.64 -11.93
CA THR A 363 19.58 -6.50 -10.73
C THR A 363 18.13 -6.21 -11.07
N SER A 364 17.19 -6.99 -10.51
CA SER A 364 15.75 -6.67 -10.54
C SER A 364 15.28 -6.11 -9.19
N ALA A 365 14.24 -5.26 -9.21
CA ALA A 365 13.65 -4.70 -7.99
C ALA A 365 13.16 -5.78 -7.03
N LEU A 366 12.59 -6.87 -7.57
CA LEU A 366 12.11 -7.99 -6.80
C LEU A 366 13.26 -8.68 -6.05
N GLN A 367 14.35 -9.04 -6.75
CA GLN A 367 15.49 -9.71 -6.13
C GLN A 367 16.14 -8.84 -5.05
N LEU A 368 16.32 -7.54 -5.32
CA LEU A 368 16.89 -6.62 -4.33
C LEU A 368 15.98 -6.45 -3.10
N THR A 369 14.66 -6.41 -3.31
CA THR A 369 13.68 -6.39 -2.22
C THR A 369 13.77 -7.67 -1.38
N THR A 370 13.82 -8.84 -2.01
CA THR A 370 14.03 -10.12 -1.31
C THR A 370 15.31 -10.10 -0.48
N THR A 371 16.42 -9.56 -1.01
CA THR A 371 17.67 -9.47 -0.25
C THR A 371 17.52 -8.60 1.00
N ILE A 372 16.87 -7.44 0.88
CA ILE A 372 16.60 -6.51 1.99
C ILE A 372 15.77 -7.18 3.08
N GLU A 373 14.69 -7.87 2.69
CA GLU A 373 13.82 -8.60 3.62
C GLU A 373 14.59 -9.67 4.39
N ARG A 374 15.45 -10.43 3.69
CA ARG A 374 16.31 -11.45 4.33
C ARG A 374 17.31 -10.84 5.30
N VAL A 375 17.95 -9.71 4.97
CA VAL A 375 18.84 -8.98 5.89
C VAL A 375 18.08 -8.57 7.15
N ARG A 376 16.87 -8.02 7.00
CA ARG A 376 16.03 -7.62 8.14
C ARG A 376 15.59 -8.81 8.98
N ALA A 377 15.32 -9.96 8.37
CA ALA A 377 14.98 -11.19 9.09
C ALA A 377 16.12 -11.69 10.01
N LEU A 378 17.39 -11.34 9.72
CA LEU A 378 18.52 -11.59 10.61
C LEU A 378 18.61 -10.61 11.81
N GLY A 379 17.75 -9.60 11.85
CA GLY A 379 17.87 -8.47 12.78
C GLY A 379 18.97 -7.47 12.39
N ALA A 380 19.50 -7.57 11.17
CA ALA A 380 20.52 -6.67 10.63
C ALA A 380 19.88 -5.45 9.95
N ILE A 381 20.62 -4.34 9.88
CA ILE A 381 20.17 -3.10 9.24
C ILE A 381 20.69 -3.06 7.79
N PRO A 382 19.81 -3.09 6.77
CA PRO A 382 20.24 -2.95 5.38
C PRO A 382 20.60 -1.49 5.06
N ILE A 383 21.60 -1.30 4.19
CA ILE A 383 21.92 -0.03 3.55
C ILE A 383 22.10 -0.33 2.06
N LEU A 384 21.46 0.45 1.18
CA LEU A 384 21.69 0.33 -0.25
C LEU A 384 22.73 1.33 -0.70
N GLN A 385 23.62 0.90 -1.59
CA GLN A 385 24.56 1.75 -2.28
C GLN A 385 24.27 1.64 -3.79
N SER A 386 23.95 2.78 -4.42
CA SER A 386 23.82 2.82 -5.88
C SER A 386 25.19 2.68 -6.54
N ASN A 387 25.22 2.25 -7.80
CA ASN A 387 26.32 2.50 -8.72
C ASN A 387 25.76 3.06 -10.04
N GLY A 388 26.63 3.67 -10.84
CA GLY A 388 26.26 4.33 -12.09
C GLY A 388 25.41 3.49 -13.05
N GLY A 389 25.46 2.15 -12.94
CA GLY A 389 24.69 1.24 -13.78
C GLY A 389 23.28 0.92 -13.29
N ASN A 390 22.93 1.09 -12.01
CA ASN A 390 21.61 0.71 -11.44
C ASN A 390 20.94 1.76 -10.57
N SER A 391 21.50 2.96 -10.47
CA SER A 391 21.07 3.96 -9.49
C SER A 391 19.59 4.31 -9.51
N ALA A 392 18.93 4.41 -10.67
CA ALA A 392 17.49 4.66 -10.72
C ALA A 392 16.67 3.53 -10.05
N LEU A 393 17.06 2.28 -10.30
CA LEU A 393 16.45 1.11 -9.68
C LEU A 393 16.72 1.08 -8.17
N VAL A 394 17.98 1.23 -7.77
CA VAL A 394 18.40 1.19 -6.37
C VAL A 394 17.76 2.32 -5.56
N LYS A 395 17.63 3.53 -6.13
CA LYS A 395 16.89 4.66 -5.54
C LYS A 395 15.42 4.32 -5.33
N SER A 396 14.77 3.78 -6.36
CA SER A 396 13.36 3.37 -6.29
C SER A 396 13.14 2.28 -5.23
N VAL A 397 14.03 1.29 -5.16
CA VAL A 397 13.96 0.23 -4.14
C VAL A 397 14.25 0.80 -2.74
N ALA A 398 15.29 1.62 -2.56
CA ALA A 398 15.59 2.26 -1.28
C ALA A 398 14.38 3.06 -0.76
N GLN A 399 13.77 3.86 -1.64
CA GLN A 399 12.60 4.67 -1.30
C GLN A 399 11.39 3.83 -0.95
N SER A 400 11.10 2.77 -1.73
CA SER A 400 9.94 1.90 -1.49
C SER A 400 10.11 1.01 -0.24
N GLN A 401 11.34 0.57 0.06
CA GLN A 401 11.66 -0.28 1.21
C GLN A 401 11.99 0.52 2.48
N GLY A 402 12.09 1.85 2.37
CA GLY A 402 12.49 2.72 3.46
C GLY A 402 13.94 2.48 3.92
N VAL A 403 14.82 2.02 3.05
CA VAL A 403 16.21 1.69 3.38
C VAL A 403 17.10 2.92 3.19
N LEU A 404 18.12 3.07 4.05
CA LEU A 404 19.13 4.12 3.87
C LEU A 404 19.86 3.94 2.53
N LEU A 405 19.94 5.00 1.74
CA LEU A 405 20.63 5.03 0.45
C LEU A 405 21.95 5.81 0.55
N ILE A 406 23.03 5.21 0.05
CA ILE A 406 24.27 5.87 -0.32
C ILE A 406 24.24 6.08 -1.83
N ASP A 407 24.01 7.30 -2.26
CA ASP A 407 23.99 7.62 -3.68
C ASP A 407 25.41 7.90 -4.20
N SER A 408 25.92 7.05 -5.09
CA SER A 408 27.24 7.23 -5.70
C SER A 408 27.21 7.90 -7.08
N ASP A 409 26.01 8.22 -7.59
CA ASP A 409 25.81 8.78 -8.93
C ASP A 409 26.13 10.27 -9.07
N THR A 410 26.61 10.93 -8.02
CA THR A 410 27.07 12.32 -8.11
C THR A 410 28.37 12.38 -8.91
N ASN A 411 28.17 12.44 -10.22
CA ASN A 411 29.02 12.51 -11.41
C ASN A 411 30.34 13.29 -11.31
N THR A 412 31.19 12.96 -10.34
CA THR A 412 32.61 13.26 -10.43
C THR A 412 33.36 12.00 -10.07
N ALA A 413 34.19 11.51 -10.98
CA ALA A 413 35.28 10.61 -10.63
C ALA A 413 36.14 11.33 -9.57
N SER A 414 35.84 11.13 -8.29
CA SER A 414 36.64 11.69 -7.21
C SER A 414 36.66 10.69 -6.06
N THR A 415 37.59 9.75 -6.19
CA THR A 415 38.25 8.98 -5.12
C THR A 415 37.37 8.20 -4.12
N LEU A 416 37.87 7.02 -3.71
CA LEU A 416 37.36 6.20 -2.60
C LEU A 416 37.03 7.02 -1.34
N THR A 417 37.71 8.14 -1.17
CA THR A 417 37.51 9.14 -0.10
C THR A 417 36.10 9.74 -0.12
N THR A 418 35.56 10.13 -1.28
CA THR A 418 34.23 10.78 -1.37
C THR A 418 33.09 9.82 -1.05
N LEU A 419 33.19 8.55 -1.46
CA LEU A 419 32.22 7.51 -1.09
C LEU A 419 32.26 7.20 0.41
N SER A 420 33.44 7.20 1.02
CA SER A 420 33.55 7.06 2.48
C SER A 420 32.97 8.28 3.20
N LEU A 421 33.10 9.49 2.64
CA LEU A 421 32.55 10.72 3.23
C LEU A 421 31.03 10.76 3.12
N SER A 422 30.46 10.38 1.97
CA SER A 422 29.00 10.33 1.79
C SER A 422 28.35 9.29 2.70
N LEU A 423 29.00 8.14 2.92
CA LEU A 423 28.57 7.17 3.92
C LEU A 423 28.61 7.74 5.34
N PHE A 424 29.71 8.39 5.74
CA PHE A 424 29.78 9.00 7.07
C PHE A 424 28.75 10.12 7.27
N ASP A 425 28.52 10.94 6.25
CA ASP A 425 27.47 11.96 6.24
C ASP A 425 26.07 11.31 6.35
N ALA A 426 25.83 10.23 5.60
CA ALA A 426 24.61 9.44 5.65
C ALA A 426 24.42 8.71 6.99
N LEU A 427 25.49 8.48 7.76
CA LEU A 427 25.42 7.93 9.11
C LEU A 427 25.39 9.00 10.21
N GLY A 428 25.39 10.29 9.86
CA GLY A 428 25.45 11.39 10.84
C GLY A 428 26.75 11.39 11.64
N LEU A 429 27.82 10.82 11.07
CA LEU A 429 29.10 10.60 11.74
C LEU A 429 30.09 11.75 11.56
N LYS A 430 29.67 12.91 11.06
CA LYS A 430 30.53 14.09 11.03
C LYS A 430 30.98 14.47 12.43
N ASP A 431 32.29 14.71 12.54
CA ASP A 431 32.86 15.51 13.60
C ASP A 431 32.87 16.99 13.13
N PRO A 432 32.43 17.97 13.94
CA PRO A 432 32.63 19.39 13.64
C PRO A 432 34.11 19.76 13.37
N ALA A 433 35.07 18.92 13.79
CA ALA A 433 36.50 19.10 13.53
C ALA A 433 36.94 18.87 12.07
N SER A 434 36.06 18.43 11.16
CA SER A 434 36.40 18.26 9.72
C SER A 434 36.76 19.56 8.97
N THR A 435 36.63 20.71 9.63
CA THR A 435 37.20 22.00 9.17
C THR A 435 38.73 22.06 9.32
N ILE A 436 39.33 21.27 10.23
CA ILE A 436 40.75 21.40 10.63
C ILE A 436 41.70 20.69 9.64
N ILE A 437 41.26 19.65 8.93
CA ILE A 437 42.14 18.95 7.96
C ILE A 437 42.44 19.82 6.72
N LYS A 438 41.62 20.84 6.42
CA LYS A 438 41.98 21.87 5.42
C LYS A 438 43.08 22.85 5.89
N GLN A 439 43.45 22.87 7.18
CA GLN A 439 44.45 23.79 7.73
C GLN A 439 45.82 23.16 8.03
N LEU A 440 45.99 21.85 7.85
CA LEU A 440 47.29 21.18 8.04
C LEU A 440 47.90 20.65 6.74
N GLY A 441 47.54 21.28 5.61
CA GLY A 441 48.35 21.26 4.40
C GLY A 441 49.42 22.34 4.48
N GLY A 442 50.45 22.08 5.29
CA GLY A 442 51.72 22.80 5.35
C GLY A 442 52.85 21.80 5.46
#